data_AF-G5A6M4-F1
#
_entry.id   AF-G5A6M4-F1
#
_cell.length_a   1.000
_cell.length_b   1.000
_cell.length_c   1.000
_cell.angle_alpha   90.00
_cell.angle_beta   90.00
_cell.angle_gamma   90.00
#
_symmetry.space_group_name_H-M   'P 1'
#
loop_
_entity.id
_entity.type
_entity.pdbx_description
1 polymer ?
#
loop_
_entity_poly.entity_id
_entity_poly.type
_entity_poly.pdbx_seq_one_letter_code
_entity_poly.pdbx_strand_id
1 'polypeptide(L)' 'VAKLIKEAAKSMGLSPKDYSCHSLRIGGACALLAAGNSDLVIRLMGRWSSWCFTVYTRLQPGMLRDAA' A
#
# COMPACT_ATOMS: atom_id res chain seq x y z
N VAL A 1 -0.57 17.99 3.46
CA VAL A 1 -0.49 16.83 2.53
C VAL A 1 -1.85 16.17 2.29
N ALA A 2 -2.55 15.68 3.32
CA ALA A 2 -3.84 15.00 3.13
C ALA A 2 -4.91 15.81 2.36
N LYS A 3 -4.96 17.14 2.57
CA LYS A 3 -5.87 18.03 1.80
C LYS A 3 -5.60 18.00 0.29
N LEU A 4 -4.33 18.10 -0.11
CA LEU A 4 -3.91 18.05 -1.52
C LEU A 4 -4.24 16.70 -2.16
N ILE A 5 -4.06 15.60 -1.43
CA ILE A 5 -4.43 14.25 -1.90
C ILE A 5 -5.94 14.16 -2.14
N LYS A 6 -6.74 14.72 -1.24
CA LYS A 6 -8.20 14.73 -1.36
C LYS A 6 -8.68 15.60 -2.53
N GLU A 7 -8.04 16.74 -2.76
CA GLU A 7 -8.31 17.60 -3.92
C GLU A 7 -7.93 16.90 -5.23
N ALA A 8 -6.79 16.22 -5.27
CA ALA A 8 -6.38 15.40 -6.42
C ALA A 8 -7.40 14.27 -6.68
N ALA A 9 -7.81 13.53 -5.64
CA ALA A 9 -8.84 12.50 -5.77
C ALA A 9 -10.15 13.08 -6.33
N LYS A 10 -10.60 14.24 -5.82
CA LYS A 10 -11.78 14.93 -6.34
C LYS A 10 -11.64 15.29 -7.81
N SER A 11 -10.48 15.80 -8.23
CA SER A 11 -10.22 16.16 -9.63
C SER A 11 -10.26 14.97 -10.58
N MET A 12 -9.96 13.78 -10.07
CA MET A 12 -10.03 12.50 -10.81
C MET A 12 -11.41 11.84 -10.73
N GLY A 13 -12.43 12.49 -10.15
CA GLY A 13 -13.76 11.91 -9.95
C GLY A 13 -13.85 10.84 -8.86
N LEU A 14 -12.80 10.70 -8.04
CA LEU A 14 -12.73 9.73 -6.96
C LEU A 14 -13.28 10.33 -5.65
N SER A 15 -13.83 9.50 -4.77
CA SER A 15 -14.36 9.98 -3.50
C SER A 15 -13.24 10.39 -2.54
N PRO A 16 -13.10 11.67 -2.14
CA PRO A 16 -11.98 12.11 -1.31
C PRO A 16 -11.94 11.49 0.09
N LYS A 17 -13.03 10.87 0.53
CA LYS A 17 -13.11 10.16 1.81
C LYS A 17 -12.22 8.90 1.83
N ASP A 18 -11.99 8.30 0.65
CA ASP A 18 -11.21 7.06 0.50
C ASP A 18 -9.71 7.33 0.31
N TYR A 19 -9.31 8.59 0.10
CA TYR A 19 -7.93 8.98 -0.23
C TYR A 19 -7.28 9.82 0.87
N SER A 20 -6.16 9.33 1.38
CA SER A 20 -5.30 9.98 2.37
C SER A 20 -3.87 9.45 2.25
N CYS A 21 -2.92 10.04 2.99
CA CYS A 21 -1.55 9.52 3.04
C CYS A 21 -1.51 8.04 3.45
N HIS A 22 -2.37 7.63 4.38
CA HIS A 22 -2.43 6.25 4.84
C HIS A 22 -2.94 5.30 3.75
N SER A 23 -3.99 5.67 3.02
CA SER A 23 -4.51 4.81 1.95
C SER A 23 -3.56 4.72 0.76
N LEU A 24 -2.83 5.79 0.43
CA LEU A 24 -1.74 5.73 -0.57
C LEU A 24 -0.59 4.82 -0.14
N ARG A 25 -0.22 4.84 1.15
CA ARG A 25 0.80 3.93 1.70
C ARG A 25 0.39 2.46 1.54
N ILE A 26 -0.87 2.15 1.82
CA ILE A 26 -1.44 0.82 1.60
C ILE A 26 -1.42 0.47 0.11
N GLY A 27 -1.89 1.37 -0.76
CA GLY A 27 -1.91 1.17 -2.21
C GLY A 27 -0.51 0.88 -2.78
N GLY A 28 0.52 1.58 -2.29
CA GLY A 28 1.91 1.32 -2.66
C GLY A 28 2.40 -0.07 -2.23
N ALA A 29 2.03 -0.54 -1.04
CA ALA A 29 2.35 -1.90 -0.60
C ALA A 29 1.64 -2.95 -1.48
N CYS A 30 0.37 -2.74 -1.82
CA CYS A 30 -0.37 -3.60 -2.75
C CYS A 30 0.28 -3.64 -4.15
N ALA A 31 0.71 -2.49 -4.66
CA ALA A 31 1.37 -2.39 -5.97
C ALA A 31 2.71 -3.12 -6.00
N LEU A 32 3.54 -2.97 -4.97
CA LEU A 32 4.82 -3.69 -4.85
C LEU A 32 4.62 -5.20 -4.74
N LEU A 33 3.61 -5.64 -3.98
CA LEU A 33 3.22 -7.03 -3.88
C LEU A 33 2.75 -7.60 -5.23
N ALA A 34 1.90 -6.87 -5.95
CA ALA A 34 1.43 -7.27 -7.27
C ALA A 34 2.56 -7.35 -8.30
N ALA A 35 3.59 -6.50 -8.15
CA ALA A 35 4.83 -6.57 -8.93
C ALA A 35 5.76 -7.72 -8.52
N GLY A 36 5.40 -8.52 -7.51
CA GLY A 36 6.17 -9.68 -7.05
C GLY A 36 7.43 -9.33 -6.26
N ASN A 37 7.50 -8.14 -5.66
CA ASN A 37 8.62 -7.76 -4.81
C ASN A 37 8.62 -8.56 -3.51
N SER A 38 9.80 -8.70 -2.91
CA SER A 38 9.97 -9.36 -1.61
C SER A 38 9.30 -8.56 -0.49
N ASP A 39 8.99 -9.25 0.61
CA ASP A 39 8.43 -8.60 1.79
C ASP A 39 9.38 -7.54 2.36
N LEU A 40 10.69 -7.77 2.29
CA LEU A 40 11.73 -6.84 2.74
C LEU A 40 11.64 -5.53 1.98
N VAL A 41 11.47 -5.57 0.67
CA VAL A 41 11.30 -4.35 -0.16
C VAL A 41 10.00 -3.64 0.22
N ILE A 42 8.90 -4.36 0.39
CA ILE A 42 7.61 -3.77 0.78
C ILE A 42 7.71 -3.10 2.16
N ARG A 43 8.36 -3.76 3.13
CA ARG A 43 8.58 -3.22 4.48
C ARG A 43 9.50 -2.01 4.46
N LEU A 44 10.59 -2.05 3.70
CA LEU A 44 11.53 -0.94 3.56
C LEU A 44 10.85 0.29 2.94
N MET A 45 10.20 0.11 1.78
CA MET A 45 9.54 1.20 1.06
C MET A 45 8.37 1.78 1.85
N GLY A 46 7.61 0.91 2.52
CA GLY A 46 6.49 1.32 3.33
C GLY A 46 6.87 1.73 4.76
N ARG A 47 8.13 1.66 5.19
CA ARG A 47 8.57 1.87 6.59
C ARG A 47 7.76 1.06 7.61
N TRP A 48 7.53 -0.21 7.32
CA TRP A 48 6.85 -1.14 8.22
C TRP A 48 7.91 -1.91 9.02
N SER A 49 7.85 -1.79 10.35
CA SER A 49 8.73 -2.55 11.25
C SER A 49 8.33 -4.03 11.34
N SER A 50 7.06 -4.34 11.04
CA SER A 50 6.47 -5.65 11.16
C SER A 50 5.71 -6.04 9.88
N TRP A 51 5.16 -7.24 9.90
CA TRP A 51 4.27 -7.77 8.89
C TRP A 51 2.88 -7.11 8.87
N CYS A 52 2.63 -6.01 9.59
CA CYS A 52 1.31 -5.35 9.64
C CYS A 52 0.76 -4.93 8.25
N PHE A 53 1.63 -4.78 7.24
CA PHE A 53 1.17 -4.47 5.88
C PHE A 53 0.30 -5.59 5.28
N THR A 54 0.47 -6.85 5.71
CA THR A 54 -0.25 -8.02 5.17
C THR A 54 -1.76 -7.96 5.40
N VAL A 55 -2.19 -7.29 6.49
CA VAL A 55 -3.60 -7.07 6.83
C VAL A 55 -4.31 -6.29 5.73
N TYR A 56 -3.58 -5.39 5.06
CA TYR A 56 -4.14 -4.54 4.01
C TYR A 56 -4.01 -5.15 2.62
N THR A 57 -2.94 -5.90 2.37
CA THR A 57 -2.69 -6.50 1.05
C THR A 57 -3.47 -7.79 0.80
N ARG A 58 -4.24 -8.27 1.79
CA ARG A 58 -5.01 -9.54 1.73
C ARG A 58 -4.16 -10.69 1.18
N LEU A 59 -2.98 -10.83 1.76
CA LEU A 59 -1.94 -11.73 1.27
C LEU A 59 -2.44 -13.18 1.20
N GLN A 60 -2.27 -13.84 0.05
CA GLN A 60 -2.56 -15.26 -0.13
C GLN A 60 -1.26 -16.09 -0.05
N PRO A 61 -1.34 -17.38 0.31
CA PRO A 61 -0.19 -18.28 0.26
C PRO A 61 0.47 -18.25 -1.13
N GLY A 62 1.81 -18.10 -1.16
CA GLY A 62 2.59 -18.05 -2.40
C GLY A 62 2.69 -16.68 -3.09
N MET A 63 2.02 -15.63 -2.58
CA MET A 63 2.18 -14.27 -3.13
C MET A 63 3.52 -13.60 -2.76
N LEU A 64 4.20 -14.08 -1.73
CA LEU A 64 5.52 -13.61 -1.34
C LEU A 64 6.56 -14.63 -1.76
N ARG A 65 7.54 -14.17 -2.54
CA ARG A 65 8.62 -15.03 -3.04
C ARG A 65 9.64 -15.42 -1.97
N ASP A 66 9.77 -14.59 -0.93
CA ASP A 66 10.81 -14.73 0.10
C ASP A 66 10.25 -14.82 1.53
N ALA A 67 8.97 -15.22 1.68
CA ALA A 67 8.43 -15.52 3.00
C ALA A 67 9.05 -16.84 3.50
N ALA A 68 10.18 -16.71 4.20
CA ALA A 68 10.83 -17.79 4.93
C ALA A 68 9.94 -18.40 6.01
#